data_AF-A0A0F8WK03-F1
#
_entry.id   AF-A0A0F8WK03-F1
#
_cell.length_a   1.000
_cell.length_b   1.000
_cell.length_c   1.000
_cell.angle_alpha   90.00
_cell.angle_beta   90.00
_cell.angle_gamma   90.00
#
_symmetry.space_group_name_H-M   'P 1'
#
loop_
_entity.id
_entity.type
_entity.pdbx_description
1 polymer ?
#
loop_
_entity_poly.entity_id
_entity_poly.type
_entity_poly.pdbx_seq_one_letter_code
_entity_poly.pdbx_strand_id
1 'polypeptide(L)'
;MNISLDKTWTFCIRMAKWIAKEMQRDSSQYVGVLKEAYLAQNHPDLDLYNNCFFCDYNGYDDNKCKACPGRLVDLGFHCENDAYSYDRRPTDFHKELVRLNKIRKAKGI
;
A
#
# COMPACT_ATOMS: atom_id res chain seq x y z
N MET A 1 15.99 3.32 -0.66
CA MET A 1 15.74 2.57 0.58
C MET A 1 15.86 1.08 0.29
N ASN A 2 16.61 0.30 1.09
CA ASN A 2 16.81 -1.14 0.85
C ASN A 2 15.97 -1.98 1.86
N ILE A 3 14.65 -2.02 1.65
CA ILE A 3 13.71 -2.84 2.44
C ILE A 3 13.38 -4.11 1.64
N SER A 4 13.40 -5.27 2.31
CA SER A 4 13.05 -6.54 1.66
C SER A 4 11.59 -6.57 1.21
N LEU A 5 11.28 -7.40 0.20
CA LEU A 5 9.92 -7.57 -0.30
C LEU A 5 8.93 -7.95 0.82
N ASP A 6 9.31 -8.86 1.71
CA ASP A 6 8.48 -9.26 2.86
C ASP A 6 8.15 -8.11 3.81
N LYS A 7 9.15 -7.27 4.12
CA LYS A 7 8.94 -6.10 4.96
C LYS A 7 8.04 -5.10 4.26
N THR A 8 8.26 -4.85 2.97
CA THR A 8 7.41 -3.98 2.14
C THR A 8 5.94 -4.40 2.17
N TRP A 9 5.65 -5.69 1.96
CA TRP A 9 4.30 -6.23 2.07
C TRP A 9 3.70 -6.05 3.46
N THR A 10 4.49 -6.33 4.50
CA THR A 10 4.04 -6.20 5.90
C THR A 10 3.68 -4.75 6.23
N PHE A 11 4.53 -3.80 5.87
CA PHE A 11 4.29 -2.38 6.10
C PHE A 11 3.07 -1.88 5.34
N CYS A 12 2.97 -2.18 4.04
CA CYS A 12 1.85 -1.74 3.22
C CYS A 12 0.51 -2.27 3.75
N ILE A 13 0.45 -3.54 4.16
CA ILE A 13 -0.78 -4.12 4.73
C ILE A 13 -1.14 -3.44 6.07
N ARG A 14 -0.16 -3.22 6.95
CA ARG A 14 -0.41 -2.59 8.26
C ARG A 14 -0.90 -1.16 8.11
N MET A 15 -0.26 -0.38 7.24
CA MET A 15 -0.65 1.00 6.96
C MET A 15 -2.03 1.07 6.30
N ALA A 16 -2.30 0.26 5.27
CA ALA A 16 -3.61 0.22 4.63
C ALA A 16 -4.72 -0.18 5.62
N LYS A 17 -4.45 -1.14 6.52
CA LYS A 17 -5.38 -1.53 7.58
C LYS A 17 -5.67 -0.37 8.54
N TRP A 18 -4.65 0.39 8.92
CA TRP A 18 -4.79 1.53 9.83
C TRP A 18 -5.60 2.65 9.18
N ILE A 19 -5.23 3.05 7.96
CA ILE A 19 -5.93 4.10 7.20
C ILE A 19 -7.39 3.73 6.96
N ALA A 20 -7.67 2.47 6.59
CA ALA A 20 -9.03 1.98 6.42
C ALA A 20 -9.87 2.12 7.71
N LYS A 21 -9.27 1.95 8.89
CA LYS A 21 -9.95 2.13 10.17
C LYS A 21 -10.18 3.60 10.51
N GLU A 22 -9.20 4.47 10.28
CA GLU A 22 -9.38 5.90 10.56
C GLU A 22 -10.42 6.52 9.63
N MET A 23 -10.44 6.16 8.34
CA MET A 23 -11.48 6.63 7.42
C MET A 23 -12.88 6.09 7.72
N GLN A 24 -13.00 4.96 8.42
CA GLN A 24 -14.29 4.50 8.95
C GLN A 24 -14.76 5.31 10.16
N ARG A 25 -13.83 5.91 10.92
CA ARG A 25 -14.15 6.80 12.04
C ARG A 25 -14.50 8.21 11.57
N ASP A 26 -13.76 8.70 10.58
CA ASP A 26 -13.98 9.99 9.96
C ASP A 26 -13.73 9.91 8.45
N SER A 27 -14.82 9.85 7.69
CA SER A 27 -14.77 9.74 6.24
C SER A 27 -14.38 11.03 5.53
N SER A 28 -14.23 12.15 6.24
CA SER A 28 -13.76 13.41 5.66
C SER A 28 -12.24 13.47 5.48
N GLN A 29 -11.52 12.50 6.07
CA GLN A 29 -10.07 12.43 6.01
C GLN A 29 -9.56 11.98 4.64
N TYR A 30 -8.41 12.54 4.25
CA TYR A 30 -7.71 12.15 3.02
C TYR A 30 -6.66 11.09 3.30
N VAL A 31 -6.55 10.10 2.41
CA VAL A 31 -5.56 9.01 2.54
C VAL A 31 -4.13 9.54 2.64
N GLY A 32 -3.78 10.61 1.93
CA GLY A 32 -2.46 11.25 2.02
C GLY A 32 -2.15 11.76 3.43
N VAL A 33 -3.07 12.53 4.02
CA VAL A 33 -2.92 13.05 5.39
C VAL A 33 -2.80 11.92 6.40
N LEU A 34 -3.61 10.87 6.25
CA LEU A 34 -3.56 9.72 7.15
C LEU A 34 -2.29 8.90 7.01
N LYS A 35 -1.77 8.81 5.80
CA LYS A 35 -0.49 8.17 5.55
C LYS A 35 0.66 8.94 6.19
N GLU A 36 0.71 10.26 6.04
CA GLU A 36 1.69 11.11 6.72
C GLU A 36 1.62 10.92 8.24
N ALA A 37 0.40 10.94 8.81
CA ALA A 37 0.20 10.69 10.24
C ALA A 37 0.67 9.28 10.67
N TYR A 38 0.40 8.25 9.86
CA TYR A 38 0.86 6.89 10.14
C TYR A 38 2.39 6.80 10.12
N LEU A 39 3.04 7.39 9.11
CA LEU A 39 4.49 7.38 8.96
C LEU A 39 5.16 8.13 10.09
N ALA A 40 4.68 9.33 10.44
CA ALA A 40 5.21 10.09 11.58
C ALA A 40 5.18 9.31 12.91
N GLN A 41 4.16 8.46 13.11
CA GLN A 41 3.99 7.67 14.33
C GLN A 41 4.78 6.36 14.34
N ASN A 42 4.93 5.70 13.18
CA ASN A 42 5.43 4.31 13.12
C ASN A 42 6.79 4.20 12.42
N HIS A 43 7.09 5.12 11.51
CA HIS A 43 8.23 5.13 10.60
C HIS A 43 8.72 6.56 10.33
N PRO A 44 9.09 7.34 11.35
CA PRO A 44 9.51 8.74 11.19
C PRO A 44 10.82 8.89 10.39
N ASP A 45 11.54 7.79 10.18
CA ASP A 45 12.73 7.68 9.33
C ASP A 45 12.39 7.56 7.83
N LEU A 46 11.11 7.39 7.48
CA LEU A 46 10.66 7.20 6.10
C LEU A 46 9.96 8.45 5.55
N ASP A 47 10.47 8.92 4.41
CA ASP A 47 10.00 10.12 3.73
C ASP A 47 9.15 9.76 2.50
N LEU A 48 7.87 9.41 2.71
CA LEU A 48 6.96 8.87 1.67
C LEU A 48 5.67 9.69 1.55
N TYR A 49 5.46 10.39 0.43
CA TYR A 49 4.40 11.40 0.32
C TYR A 49 3.16 10.92 -0.47
N ASN A 50 3.19 10.93 -1.81
CA ASN A 50 1.94 11.03 -2.58
C ASN A 50 1.51 9.81 -3.41
N ASN A 51 2.31 8.74 -3.48
CA ASN A 51 1.91 7.57 -4.27
C ASN A 51 1.24 6.50 -3.40
N CYS A 52 0.78 5.45 -4.07
CA CYS A 52 0.36 4.23 -3.42
C CYS A 52 1.48 3.68 -2.51
N PHE A 53 1.13 2.98 -1.44
CA PHE A 53 2.12 2.51 -0.45
C PHE A 53 3.28 1.75 -1.10
N PHE A 54 2.98 0.80 -1.99
CA PHE A 54 4.00 0.05 -2.73
C PHE A 54 4.87 0.89 -3.66
N CYS A 55 4.27 1.89 -4.31
CA CYS A 55 4.93 2.78 -5.25
C CYS A 55 6.00 3.59 -4.52
N ASP A 56 5.69 4.05 -3.31
CA ASP A 56 6.63 4.81 -2.49
C ASP A 56 7.70 3.92 -1.85
N TYR A 57 7.37 2.68 -1.46
CA TYR A 57 8.36 1.74 -0.91
C TYR A 57 9.40 1.27 -1.93
N ASN A 58 9.01 1.08 -3.20
CA ASN A 58 9.90 0.54 -4.24
C ASN A 58 10.86 1.59 -4.84
N GLY A 59 10.72 2.86 -4.46
CA GLY A 59 11.41 3.96 -5.12
C GLY A 59 10.75 4.29 -6.46
N TYR A 60 10.66 5.60 -6.73
CA TYR A 60 10.02 6.13 -7.92
C TYR A 60 10.82 5.74 -9.17
N ASP A 61 10.32 4.80 -9.96
CA ASP A 61 10.71 4.59 -11.37
C ASP A 61 9.57 5.17 -12.22
N ASP A 62 9.90 5.88 -13.30
CA ASP A 62 8.96 6.43 -14.28
C ASP A 62 7.97 5.40 -14.85
N ASN A 63 8.22 4.11 -14.64
CA ASN A 63 7.31 3.00 -14.94
C ASN A 63 6.34 2.61 -13.81
N LYS A 64 6.22 3.41 -12.73
CA LYS A 64 5.35 3.44 -11.51
C LYS A 64 4.65 2.16 -11.03
N CYS A 65 4.08 1.36 -11.92
CA CYS A 65 3.43 0.10 -11.60
C CYS A 65 4.18 -1.15 -12.05
N LYS A 66 5.09 -1.13 -13.06
CA LYS A 66 5.71 -2.37 -13.59
C LYS A 66 6.48 -3.16 -12.53
N ALA A 67 7.19 -2.48 -11.63
CA ALA A 67 7.95 -3.10 -10.53
C ALA A 67 7.17 -3.12 -9.20
N CYS A 68 5.86 -2.80 -9.23
CA CYS A 68 5.05 -2.81 -8.02
C CYS A 68 5.00 -4.22 -7.43
N PRO A 69 5.27 -4.39 -6.12
CA PRO A 69 5.12 -5.66 -5.42
C PRO A 69 3.81 -6.39 -5.72
N GLY A 70 2.69 -5.67 -5.85
CA GLY A 70 1.41 -6.27 -6.25
C GLY A 70 1.44 -6.91 -7.64
N ARG A 71 2.14 -6.30 -8.60
CA ARG A 71 2.28 -6.82 -9.97
C ARG A 71 3.21 -8.03 -10.10
N LEU A 72 4.12 -8.22 -9.15
CA LEU A 72 4.91 -9.46 -9.06
C LEU A 72 4.01 -10.68 -8.80
N VAL A 73 2.85 -10.48 -8.17
CA VAL A 73 1.90 -11.54 -7.83
C VAL A 73 0.79 -11.67 -8.88
N ASP A 74 0.29 -10.52 -9.34
CA ASP A 74 -0.82 -10.38 -10.28
C ASP A 74 -0.53 -9.25 -11.28
N LEU A 75 -0.20 -9.61 -12.52
CA LEU A 75 0.16 -8.64 -13.56
C LEU A 75 -0.94 -7.60 -13.85
N GLY A 76 -2.20 -7.90 -13.52
CA GLY A 76 -3.34 -6.99 -13.67
C GLY A 76 -3.55 -6.03 -12.49
N PHE A 77 -2.78 -6.17 -11.40
CA PHE A 77 -2.90 -5.30 -10.24
C PHE A 77 -2.59 -3.85 -10.59
N HIS A 78 -3.48 -2.95 -10.18
CA HIS A 78 -3.31 -1.51 -10.28
C HIS A 78 -3.82 -0.84 -9.00
N CYS A 79 -3.01 -0.02 -8.34
CA CYS A 79 -3.36 0.59 -7.06
C CYS A 79 -4.55 1.57 -7.15
N GLU A 80 -4.86 2.07 -8.35
CA GLU A 80 -6.01 2.94 -8.62
C GLU A 80 -7.22 2.20 -9.24
N ASN A 81 -7.25 0.87 -9.19
CA ASN A 81 -8.36 0.10 -9.73
C ASN A 81 -9.71 0.50 -9.10
N ASP A 82 -10.77 0.64 -9.91
CA ASP A 82 -12.07 1.12 -9.43
C ASP A 82 -12.71 0.24 -8.34
N ALA A 83 -12.41 -1.07 -8.31
CA ALA A 83 -12.95 -1.96 -7.30
C ALA A 83 -12.26 -1.81 -5.94
N TYR A 84 -10.98 -1.43 -5.91
CA TYR A 84 -10.14 -1.48 -4.71
C TYR A 84 -9.12 -0.32 -4.62
N SER A 85 -9.42 0.87 -5.14
CA SER A 85 -8.43 1.95 -5.22
C SER A 85 -7.89 2.37 -3.84
N TYR A 86 -6.58 2.61 -3.74
CA TYR A 86 -5.92 2.86 -2.46
C TYR A 86 -6.40 4.13 -1.75
N ASP A 87 -6.77 5.14 -2.52
CA ASP A 87 -7.17 6.47 -2.11
C ASP A 87 -8.70 6.59 -1.94
N ARG A 88 -9.49 5.99 -2.84
CA ARG A 88 -10.96 6.08 -2.83
C ARG A 88 -11.63 4.93 -2.07
N ARG A 89 -10.99 3.76 -2.00
CA ARG A 89 -11.54 2.53 -1.39
C ARG A 89 -10.51 1.83 -0.49
N PRO A 90 -9.96 2.49 0.53
CA PRO A 90 -8.87 1.96 1.36
C PRO A 90 -9.21 0.64 2.06
N THR A 91 -10.48 0.43 2.42
CA THR A 91 -10.94 -0.83 3.03
C THR A 91 -10.83 -1.99 2.04
N ASP A 92 -11.27 -1.80 0.79
CA ASP A 92 -11.19 -2.82 -0.24
C ASP A 92 -9.77 -3.00 -0.75
N PHE A 93 -8.98 -1.92 -0.83
CA PHE A 93 -7.55 -2.00 -1.09
C PHE A 93 -6.82 -2.87 -0.07
N HIS A 94 -7.08 -2.67 1.24
CA HIS A 94 -6.49 -3.51 2.28
C HIS A 94 -6.87 -5.00 2.11
N LYS A 95 -8.14 -5.31 1.80
CA LYS A 95 -8.56 -6.70 1.53
C LYS A 95 -7.80 -7.29 0.35
N GLU A 96 -7.61 -6.50 -0.70
CA GLU A 96 -6.90 -6.91 -1.90
C GLU A 96 -5.41 -7.17 -1.62
N LEU A 97 -4.75 -6.31 -0.84
CA LEU A 97 -3.38 -6.54 -0.39
C LEU A 97 -3.26 -7.83 0.44
N VAL A 98 -4.23 -8.11 1.33
CA VAL A 98 -4.25 -9.37 2.08
C VAL A 98 -4.43 -10.58 1.16
N ARG A 99 -5.32 -10.49 0.16
CA ARG A 99 -5.52 -11.54 -0.84
C ARG A 99 -4.23 -11.82 -1.62
N LEU A 100 -3.61 -10.78 -2.17
CA LEU A 100 -2.38 -10.90 -2.94
C LEU A 100 -1.22 -11.45 -2.10
N ASN A 101 -1.06 -11.02 -0.85
CA ASN A 101 0.00 -11.54 0.01
C ASN A 101 -0.16 -13.04 0.33
N LYS A 102 -1.40 -13.55 0.40
CA LYS A 102 -1.63 -15.00 0.52
C LYS A 102 -1.15 -15.74 -0.72
N ILE A 103 -1.47 -15.24 -1.90
CA ILE A 103 -1.03 -15.81 -3.18
C ILE A 103 0.50 -15.76 -3.31
N ARG A 104 1.09 -14.61 -2.96
CA ARG A 104 2.53 -14.38 -2.94
C ARG A 104 3.25 -15.47 -2.14
N LYS A 105 2.82 -15.67 -0.89
CA LYS A 105 3.39 -16.68 0.01
C LYS A 105 3.21 -18.10 -0.52
N ALA A 106 2.04 -18.41 -1.10
CA ALA A 106 1.80 -19.73 -1.69
C ALA A 106 2.68 -20.02 -2.91
N LYS A 107 3.07 -18.97 -3.66
CA LYS A 107 3.97 -19.06 -4.82
C LYS A 107 5.46 -18.96 -4.47
N GLY A 108 5.81 -18.66 -3.23
CA GLY A 108 7.20 -18.44 -2.82
C GLY A 108 7.82 -17.17 -3.40
N ILE A 109 7.02 -16.12 -3.63
CA ILE A 109 7.45 -14.81 -4.16
C ILE A 109 7.88 -13.85 -3.04
#